data_AF-A0A7X0LAQ3-F1
#
_entry.id   AF-A0A7X0LAQ3-F1
#
_cell.length_a   1.000
_cell.length_b   1.000
_cell.length_c   1.000
_cell.angle_alpha   90.00
_cell.angle_beta   90.00
_cell.angle_gamma   90.00
#
_symmetry.space_group_name_H-M   'P 1'
#
loop_
_entity.id
_entity.type
_entity.pdbx_description
1 polymer ?
#
loop_
_entity_poly.entity_id
_entity_poly.type
_entity_poly.pdbx_seq_one_letter_code
_entity_poly.pdbx_strand_id
1 'polypeptide(L)'
;MKDRSTVGGWGHAIQNRLDAEPQTADGELQADCLAGAELEGAAQDATVVFDSGDVDELHRALVRDADQTPRTKEGDHGSASERVDAFGTGQEFGVEGCLPEEASTENASALSG
;
A
#
# COMPACT_ATOMS: atom_id res chain seq x y z
N MET A 1 6.26 -10.98 -14.21
CA MET A 1 6.96 -9.86 -13.52
C MET A 1 8.48 -10.03 -13.59
N LYS A 2 9.20 -9.17 -14.34
CA LYS A 2 10.68 -9.19 -14.42
C LYS A 2 11.33 -7.83 -14.15
N ASP A 3 10.53 -6.81 -13.82
CA ASP A 3 11.04 -5.51 -13.43
C ASP A 3 11.00 -5.38 -11.91
N ARG A 4 12.02 -4.72 -11.37
CA ARG A 4 12.44 -4.77 -9.96
C ARG A 4 11.61 -3.88 -9.02
N SER A 5 10.38 -3.55 -9.40
CA SER A 5 9.44 -2.82 -8.54
C SER A 5 8.86 -3.80 -7.52
N THR A 6 9.27 -3.67 -6.27
CA THR A 6 8.66 -4.35 -5.12
C THR A 6 7.25 -3.79 -4.91
N VAL A 7 6.36 -4.56 -4.26
CA VAL A 7 4.95 -4.20 -4.05
C VAL A 7 4.78 -2.79 -3.45
N GLY A 8 5.56 -2.46 -2.41
CA GLY A 8 5.55 -1.11 -1.80
C GLY A 8 6.10 0.00 -2.71
N GLY A 9 6.84 -0.32 -3.76
CA GLY A 9 7.38 0.67 -4.70
C GLY A 9 6.30 1.44 -5.46
N TRP A 10 5.15 0.83 -5.72
CA TRP A 10 3.98 1.55 -6.29
C TRP A 10 3.35 2.48 -5.26
N GLY A 11 3.25 2.04 -4.01
CA GLY A 11 2.82 2.88 -2.89
C GLY A 11 3.69 4.12 -2.71
N HIS A 12 5.01 3.97 -2.77
CA HIS A 12 5.93 5.11 -2.70
C HIS A 12 5.76 6.09 -3.85
N ALA A 13 5.45 5.61 -5.06
CA ALA A 13 5.16 6.49 -6.19
C ALA A 13 3.90 7.34 -5.95
N ILE A 14 2.89 6.76 -5.30
CA ILE A 14 1.65 7.46 -4.90
C ILE A 14 1.95 8.47 -3.80
N GLN A 15 2.69 8.09 -2.75
CA GLN A 15 3.12 8.98 -1.66
C GLN A 15 3.84 10.23 -2.19
N ASN A 16 4.84 10.03 -3.04
CA ASN A 16 5.59 11.12 -3.67
C ASN A 16 4.70 12.07 -4.49
N ARG A 17 3.59 11.57 -5.04
CA ARG A 17 2.67 12.38 -5.83
C ARG A 17 1.65 13.13 -4.98
N LEU A 18 1.31 12.60 -3.81
CA LEU A 18 0.42 13.23 -2.84
C LEU A 18 1.13 14.24 -1.93
N ASP A 19 2.46 14.38 -2.03
CA ASP A 19 3.30 15.07 -1.02
C ASP A 19 3.05 14.51 0.40
N ALA A 20 2.56 13.26 0.44
CA ALA A 20 2.38 12.50 1.65
C ALA A 20 3.74 11.89 1.96
N GLU A 21 4.56 12.63 2.69
CA GLU A 21 5.90 12.19 3.09
C GLU A 21 5.88 11.68 4.54
N PRO A 22 5.34 10.48 4.85
CA PRO A 22 5.70 9.84 6.10
C PRO A 22 7.08 9.22 5.90
N GLN A 23 8.13 10.04 6.05
CA GLN A 23 9.50 9.61 6.29
C GLN A 23 9.62 9.03 7.71
N THR A 24 8.78 8.04 8.00
CA THR A 24 8.63 7.38 9.29
C THR A 24 8.47 5.89 9.05
N ALA A 25 8.73 5.14 10.10
CA ALA A 25 8.43 3.71 10.21
C ALA A 25 7.01 3.33 9.72
N ASP A 26 6.02 4.21 9.90
CA ASP A 26 4.63 3.96 9.48
C ASP A 26 4.39 4.26 7.99
N GLY A 27 5.31 4.98 7.34
CA GLY A 27 5.19 5.34 5.93
C GLY A 27 5.41 4.18 4.97
N GLU A 28 6.28 3.24 5.33
CA GLU A 28 6.46 2.00 4.56
C GLU A 28 5.18 1.14 4.54
N LEU A 29 4.49 1.04 5.68
CA LEU A 29 3.20 0.33 5.76
C LEU A 29 2.09 1.08 5.02
N GLN A 30 2.08 2.41 5.07
CA GLN A 30 1.18 3.19 4.23
C GLN A 30 1.44 2.93 2.74
N ALA A 31 2.70 2.78 2.32
CA ALA A 31 3.04 2.45 0.94
C ALA A 31 2.47 1.07 0.54
N ASP A 32 2.63 0.06 1.40
CA ASP A 32 2.02 -1.25 1.15
C ASP A 32 0.48 -1.19 1.08
N CYS A 33 -0.15 -0.37 1.93
CA CYS A 33 -1.60 -0.11 1.85
C CYS A 33 -1.99 0.53 0.51
N LEU A 34 -1.34 1.61 0.12
CA LEU A 34 -1.64 2.30 -1.14
C LEU A 34 -1.40 1.41 -2.37
N ALA A 35 -0.39 0.52 -2.31
CA ALA A 35 -0.17 -0.48 -3.35
C ALA A 35 -1.33 -1.49 -3.45
N GLY A 36 -1.91 -1.89 -2.32
CA GLY A 36 -3.10 -2.73 -2.28
C GLY A 36 -4.33 -2.05 -2.89
N ALA A 37 -4.54 -0.77 -2.54
CA ALA A 37 -5.64 0.03 -3.08
C ALA A 37 -5.54 0.24 -4.60
N GLU A 38 -4.35 0.58 -5.10
CA GLU A 38 -4.10 0.75 -6.54
C GLU A 38 -4.35 -0.54 -7.31
N LEU A 39 -3.83 -1.67 -6.81
CA LEU A 39 -3.96 -2.94 -7.50
C LEU A 39 -5.41 -3.44 -7.55
N GLU A 40 -6.17 -3.25 -6.47
CA GLU A 40 -7.60 -3.54 -6.45
C GLU A 40 -8.36 -2.64 -7.43
N GLY A 41 -8.09 -1.33 -7.44
CA GLY A 41 -8.69 -0.40 -8.39
C GLY A 41 -8.42 -0.79 -9.85
N ALA A 42 -7.17 -1.14 -10.17
CA ALA A 42 -6.76 -1.60 -11.49
C ALA A 42 -7.38 -2.95 -11.88
N ALA A 43 -7.71 -3.80 -10.90
CA ALA A 43 -8.45 -5.03 -11.15
C ALA A 43 -9.93 -4.75 -11.44
N GLN A 44 -10.55 -3.83 -10.69
CA GLN A 44 -11.95 -3.43 -10.86
C GLN A 44 -12.21 -2.75 -12.20
N ASP A 45 -11.26 -1.96 -12.72
CA ASP A 45 -11.37 -1.30 -14.02
C ASP A 45 -10.85 -2.14 -15.21
N ALA A 46 -10.41 -3.37 -14.92
CA ALA A 46 -9.85 -4.34 -15.87
C ALA A 46 -8.55 -3.90 -16.57
N THR A 47 -7.82 -2.94 -16.01
CA THR A 47 -6.45 -2.60 -16.43
C THR A 47 -5.47 -3.73 -16.09
N VAL A 48 -5.70 -4.40 -14.96
CA VAL A 48 -4.97 -5.60 -14.54
C VAL A 48 -5.93 -6.78 -14.45
N VAL A 49 -5.53 -7.93 -14.99
CA VAL A 49 -6.24 -9.20 -14.82
C VAL A 49 -5.29 -10.14 -14.10
N PHE A 50 -5.73 -10.64 -12.95
CA PHE A 50 -4.98 -11.62 -12.19
C PHE A 50 -5.05 -13.00 -12.83
N ASP A 51 -3.89 -13.59 -13.08
CA ASP A 51 -3.77 -14.99 -13.42
C ASP A 51 -3.72 -15.86 -12.16
N SER A 52 -3.94 -17.17 -12.34
CA SER A 52 -3.81 -18.13 -11.26
C SER A 52 -2.39 -18.12 -10.70
N GLY A 53 -2.25 -17.82 -9.41
CA GLY A 53 -0.97 -17.82 -8.70
C GLY A 53 -0.38 -16.43 -8.44
N ASP A 54 -0.90 -15.37 -9.07
CA ASP A 54 -0.40 -14.00 -8.89
C ASP A 54 -0.58 -13.51 -7.45
N VAL A 55 -1.73 -13.81 -6.83
CA VAL A 55 -2.00 -13.48 -5.43
C VAL A 55 -0.98 -14.14 -4.50
N ASP A 56 -0.62 -15.40 -4.76
CA ASP A 56 0.39 -16.09 -3.97
C ASP A 56 1.79 -15.52 -4.22
N GLU A 57 2.09 -15.07 -5.45
CA GLU A 57 3.35 -14.38 -5.77
C GLU A 57 3.48 -13.04 -5.05
N LEU A 58 2.39 -12.27 -4.98
CA LEU A 58 2.33 -11.01 -4.23
C LEU A 58 2.54 -11.24 -2.73
N HIS A 59 1.83 -12.20 -2.15
CA HIS A 59 2.00 -12.54 -0.74
C HIS A 59 3.43 -13.01 -0.45
N ARG A 60 4.02 -13.85 -1.31
CA ARG A 60 5.43 -14.24 -1.20
C ARG A 60 6.39 -13.05 -1.30
N ALA A 61 6.10 -12.06 -2.13
CA ALA A 61 6.92 -10.87 -2.24
C ALA A 61 6.87 -10.02 -0.96
N LEU A 62 5.68 -9.81 -0.39
CA LEU A 62 5.50 -9.10 0.88
C LEU A 62 6.26 -9.79 2.02
N VAL A 63 6.16 -11.11 2.12
CA VAL A 63 6.88 -11.88 3.16
C VAL A 63 8.39 -11.86 2.94
N ARG A 64 8.86 -11.98 1.70
CA ARG A 64 10.29 -12.00 1.36
C ARG A 64 10.99 -10.70 1.73
N ASP A 65 10.32 -9.57 1.49
CA ASP A 65 10.91 -8.24 1.66
C ASP A 65 10.68 -7.67 3.07
N ALA A 66 10.04 -8.42 3.97
CA ALA A 66 9.77 -7.99 5.34
C ALA A 66 11.00 -8.03 6.25
N ASP A 67 10.97 -7.20 7.29
CA ASP A 67 12.02 -7.15 8.30
C ASP A 67 11.91 -8.34 9.28
N GLN A 68 13.08 -8.84 9.71
CA GLN A 68 13.21 -9.91 10.70
C GLN A 68 13.34 -9.38 12.13
N THR A 69 13.48 -8.07 12.28
CA THR A 69 13.67 -7.38 13.57
C THR A 69 12.58 -6.34 13.76
N PRO A 70 12.27 -5.97 15.02
CA PRO A 70 11.32 -4.89 15.28
C PRO A 70 11.71 -3.61 14.54
N ARG A 71 10.68 -2.87 14.11
CA ARG A 71 10.81 -1.57 13.46
C ARG A 71 11.42 -0.57 14.45
N THR A 72 12.61 -0.06 14.16
CA THR A 72 13.34 0.85 15.06
C THR A 72 13.86 2.10 14.37
N LYS A 73 13.82 2.14 13.04
CA LYS A 73 14.28 3.27 12.24
C LYS A 73 13.34 3.55 11.08
N GLU A 74 13.51 4.74 10.52
CA GLU A 74 12.93 5.15 9.24
C GLU A 74 13.40 4.22 8.12
N GLY A 75 12.48 3.86 7.22
CA GLY A 75 12.72 2.94 6.10
C GLY A 75 12.76 1.44 6.47
N ASP A 76 12.47 1.07 7.72
CA ASP A 76 12.15 -0.33 8.06
C ASP A 76 10.77 -0.67 7.47
N HIS A 77 10.71 -1.66 6.58
CA HIS A 77 9.48 -2.09 5.89
C HIS A 77 8.40 -2.61 6.85
N GLY A 78 8.81 -3.12 8.02
CA GLY A 78 7.92 -3.79 8.97
C GLY A 78 7.90 -5.31 8.80
N SER A 79 7.24 -5.99 9.74
CA SER A 79 7.14 -7.45 9.76
C SER A 79 6.23 -7.98 8.66
N ALA A 80 6.39 -9.26 8.31
CA ALA A 80 5.61 -9.87 7.23
C ALA A 80 4.09 -9.75 7.45
N SER A 81 3.61 -9.93 8.68
CA SER A 81 2.19 -9.75 9.01
C SER A 81 1.73 -8.31 8.83
N GLU A 82 2.50 -7.34 9.32
CA GLU A 82 2.13 -5.92 9.20
C GLU A 82 2.00 -5.49 7.75
N ARG A 83 2.94 -5.93 6.90
CA ARG A 83 2.94 -5.62 5.46
C ARG A 83 1.74 -6.24 4.74
N VAL A 84 1.42 -7.50 5.06
CA VAL A 84 0.26 -8.20 4.48
C VAL A 84 -1.05 -7.58 4.95
N ASP A 85 -1.16 -7.22 6.23
CA ASP A 85 -2.34 -6.58 6.80
C ASP A 85 -2.55 -5.16 6.20
N ALA A 86 -1.47 -4.39 6.04
CA ALA A 86 -1.52 -3.08 5.40
C ALA A 86 -1.98 -3.17 3.94
N PHE A 87 -1.38 -4.07 3.16
CA PHE A 87 -1.79 -4.33 1.77
C PHE A 87 -3.27 -4.77 1.69
N GLY A 88 -3.71 -5.66 2.59
CA GLY A 88 -5.10 -6.09 2.72
C GLY A 88 -6.05 -4.93 3.01
N THR A 89 -5.67 -4.02 3.90
CA THR A 89 -6.45 -2.81 4.23
C THR A 89 -6.70 -1.96 2.99
N GLY A 90 -5.68 -1.73 2.16
CA GLY A 90 -5.85 -0.97 0.92
C GLY A 90 -6.78 -1.65 -0.08
N GLN A 91 -6.68 -2.97 -0.24
CA GLN A 91 -7.61 -3.72 -1.11
C GLN A 91 -9.06 -3.61 -0.61
N GLU A 92 -9.28 -3.67 0.70
CA GLU A 92 -10.63 -3.65 1.26
C GLU A 92 -11.26 -2.25 1.25
N PHE A 93 -10.48 -1.22 1.55
CA PHE A 93 -10.98 0.12 1.84
C PHE A 93 -10.55 1.19 0.84
N GLY A 94 -9.79 0.83 -0.20
CA GLY A 94 -9.28 1.77 -1.19
C GLY A 94 -8.28 2.76 -0.61
N VAL A 95 -8.03 3.85 -1.35
CA VAL A 95 -7.03 4.87 -0.99
C VAL A 95 -7.38 5.55 0.34
N GLU A 96 -8.66 5.78 0.59
CA GLU A 96 -9.16 6.44 1.79
C GLU A 96 -8.81 5.67 3.07
N GLY A 97 -8.77 4.34 3.02
CA GLY A 97 -8.36 3.49 4.14
C GLY A 97 -6.87 3.58 4.49
N CYS A 98 -6.06 4.14 3.59
CA CYS A 98 -4.61 4.28 3.78
C CYS A 98 -4.19 5.68 4.25
N LEU A 99 -5.12 6.63 4.29
CA LEU A 99 -4.83 8.01 4.65
C LEU A 99 -5.14 8.27 6.13
N PRO A 100 -4.38 9.15 6.81
CA PRO A 100 -4.72 9.58 8.15
C PRO A 100 -6.10 10.27 8.16
N GLU A 101 -6.88 10.09 9.23
CA GLU A 101 -8.27 10.58 9.40
C GLU A 101 -8.50 12.05 9.00
N GLU A 102 -7.51 12.92 9.20
CA GLU A 102 -7.58 14.35 8.84
C GLU A 102 -7.63 14.57 7.31
N ALA A 103 -7.03 13.69 6.51
CA ALA A 103 -7.05 13.75 5.04
C ALA A 103 -8.37 13.19 4.45
N SER A 104 -9.07 12.35 5.20
CA SER A 104 -10.31 11.69 4.78
C SER A 104 -11.55 12.61 4.88
N THR A 105 -11.49 13.68 5.69
CA THR A 105 -12.62 14.57 5.98
C THR A 105 -12.75 15.77 5.04
N GLU A 106 -11.68 16.18 4.35
CA GLU A 106 -11.71 17.29 3.38
C GLU A 106 -12.62 16.97 2.15
N ASN A 107 -12.72 15.69 1.76
CA ASN A 107 -13.61 15.25 0.68
C ASN A 107 -15.09 15.10 1.08
N ALA A 108 -15.40 15.01 2.37
CA ALA A 108 -16.79 14.93 2.83
C ALA A 108 -17.51 16.30 2.79
N SER A 109 -16.77 17.40 2.92
CA SER A 109 -17.33 18.76 2.87
C SER A 109 -17.58 19.25 1.44
N ALA A 110 -16.88 18.72 0.43
CA ALA A 110 -17.03 19.11 -0.97
C ALA A 110 -18.29 18.55 -1.65
N LEU A 111 -18.94 17.54 -1.07
CA LEU A 111 -20.16 16.91 -1.58
C LEU A 111 -21.46 17.45 -0.96
N SER A 112 -21.35 18.44 -0.06
CA SER A 112 -22.49 19.08 0.61
C SER A 112 -22.74 20.53 0.16
N GLY A 113 -22.07 20.98 -0.91
CA GLY A 113 -22.15 22.34 -1.46
C GLY A 113 -22.92 22.43 -2.77
#